data_AF-A0A949G1E2-F1
#
_entry.id   AF-A0A949G1E2-F1
#
_cell.length_a   1.000
_cell.length_b   1.000
_cell.length_c   1.000
_cell.angle_alpha   90.00
_cell.angle_beta   90.00
_cell.angle_gamma   90.00
#
_symmetry.space_group_name_H-M   'P 1'
#
loop_
_entity.id
_entity.type
_entity.pdbx_description
1 polymer ?
#
loop_
_entity_poly.entity_id
_entity_poly.type
_entity_poly.pdbx_seq_one_letter_code
_entity_poly.pdbx_strand_id
1 'polypeptide(L)'
;MSKRNGDVVRRLAAAMLVAVAASRPLPAAVTFDWATVGNPGNAPDTLVMNKGPAADYTTGYGSVGYTYQISKYDVTNSQYVQFLNAVDTTGSNSLRLFNTKMSDPNANPSGLAYTGGIDRNLAAPSGAKYSVKTGQENAPAIWISWASGARFVNWLANGQNAGSTEGGVYDMSVLTGNSYATPPARASGAKVFLPSEDEYYKAAYYDPTKSGTGGYWQYGTRSDTAPSSVGPAGTSNSANIGAGTDGQSGGILAATMATTGSTFSASVNYVTNVGAYASAKSYYGLYDVDGLVYNWTEATRLSFGNQLPIYRGGSWRYNEGGSGAAYRNVYTGAGATSYAWYGFRVASLPAAAPGTTVNVASGTQTQTQAGYALFSGTAPLTKTGAGTLVVDQANTITGSTSVVGGRLQLANGAALASSRIVPLAGGTVTLTPYLQTTVGGLAPNAGGLTDVGSGMMTVAAGLSAADMLVALNAGRGDGSWNGSSGITSSQAAADLIASIPRTVGWLDNGDGSVSFAYAAPGDTNLDWNVDILDAANFLAGGKFDSGAPATWNEGDFGYDGVVDILDAADFLSTSLFDAGAYNPPTDSVAAVPEPSVGLFAAVAGAAFLCRRRTHRA
;
A
#
# COMPACT_ATOMS: atom_id res chain seq x y z
N MET A 1 -20.21 40.63 -56.32
CA MET A 1 -19.45 40.75 -55.04
C MET A 1 -20.31 41.13 -53.82
N SER A 2 -21.63 40.89 -53.79
CA SER A 2 -22.48 41.29 -52.64
C SER A 2 -23.13 40.12 -51.87
N LYS A 3 -23.27 38.92 -52.48
CA LYS A 3 -23.90 37.76 -51.81
C LYS A 3 -22.95 36.87 -50.99
N ARG A 4 -21.62 37.00 -51.12
CA ARG A 4 -20.64 36.18 -50.37
C ARG A 4 -20.27 36.73 -48.98
N ASN A 5 -20.56 37.99 -48.68
CA ASN A 5 -20.21 38.61 -47.38
C ASN A 5 -21.33 38.49 -46.33
N GLY A 6 -22.58 38.23 -46.74
CA GLY A 6 -23.70 38.06 -45.81
C GLY A 6 -23.71 36.72 -45.07
N ASP A 7 -23.23 35.66 -45.71
CA ASP A 7 -23.21 34.31 -45.13
C ASP A 7 -22.03 34.08 -44.16
N VAL A 8 -20.93 34.81 -44.32
CA VAL A 8 -19.78 34.72 -43.40
C VAL A 8 -20.09 35.40 -42.07
N VAL A 9 -20.80 36.53 -42.08
CA VAL A 9 -21.20 37.25 -40.85
C VAL A 9 -22.30 36.49 -40.09
N ARG A 10 -23.24 35.83 -40.78
CA ARG A 10 -24.25 34.96 -40.12
C ARG A 10 -23.66 33.68 -39.53
N ARG A 11 -22.62 33.10 -40.15
CA ARG A 11 -21.92 31.92 -39.62
C ARG A 11 -20.98 32.25 -38.46
N LEU A 12 -20.39 33.45 -38.43
CA LEU A 12 -19.61 33.94 -37.29
C LEU A 12 -20.49 34.30 -36.09
N ALA A 13 -21.70 34.85 -36.30
CA ALA A 13 -22.65 35.12 -35.22
C ALA A 13 -23.27 33.84 -34.60
N ALA A 14 -23.46 32.78 -35.40
CA ALA A 14 -23.91 31.47 -34.91
C ALA A 14 -22.81 30.69 -34.17
N ALA A 15 -21.54 30.95 -34.47
CA ALA A 15 -20.39 30.36 -33.75
C ALA A 15 -20.04 31.12 -32.45
N MET A 16 -20.53 32.35 -32.27
CA MET A 16 -20.30 33.16 -31.06
C MET A 16 -21.49 33.14 -30.07
N LEU A 17 -22.58 32.42 -30.39
CA LEU A 17 -23.77 32.28 -29.53
C LEU A 17 -24.03 30.84 -29.04
N VAL A 18 -23.04 29.94 -29.13
CA VAL A 18 -23.07 28.59 -28.55
C VAL A 18 -21.76 28.32 -27.82
N ALA A 19 -21.43 29.15 -26.82
CA ALA A 19 -20.41 28.83 -25.82
C ALA A 19 -20.54 29.70 -24.55
N VAL A 20 -21.76 30.10 -24.17
CA VAL A 20 -22.06 30.34 -22.74
C VAL A 20 -22.76 29.07 -22.25
N ALA A 21 -22.08 27.93 -22.39
CA ALA A 21 -22.25 26.91 -21.38
C ALA A 21 -21.75 27.58 -20.11
N ALA A 22 -22.67 27.93 -19.20
CA ALA A 22 -22.29 28.30 -17.86
C ALA A 22 -21.31 27.23 -17.39
N SER A 23 -20.03 27.58 -17.26
CA SER A 23 -19.06 26.80 -16.51
C SER A 23 -19.57 26.83 -15.08
N ARG A 24 -20.51 25.93 -14.79
CA ARG A 24 -20.96 25.68 -13.44
C ARG A 24 -19.68 25.38 -12.66
N PRO A 25 -19.40 26.11 -11.56
CA PRO A 25 -18.31 25.70 -10.70
C PRO A 25 -18.56 24.23 -10.35
N LEU A 26 -17.54 23.39 -10.55
CA LEU A 26 -17.61 22.01 -10.09
C LEU A 26 -18.07 22.04 -8.63
N PRO A 27 -19.04 21.21 -8.22
CA PRO A 27 -19.37 21.10 -6.81
C PRO A 27 -18.08 20.83 -6.03
N ALA A 28 -17.92 21.50 -4.89
CA ALA A 28 -16.76 21.30 -4.03
C ALA A 28 -16.57 19.79 -3.77
N ALA A 29 -15.35 19.29 -3.93
CA ALA A 29 -15.06 17.89 -3.70
C ALA A 29 -15.37 17.52 -2.25
N VAL A 30 -15.91 16.32 -2.03
CA VAL A 30 -16.03 15.72 -0.69
C VAL A 30 -14.62 15.60 -0.13
N THR A 31 -14.41 16.22 1.02
CA THR A 31 -13.18 16.14 1.82
C THR A 31 -13.48 15.60 3.20
N PHE A 32 -12.44 15.10 3.87
CA PHE A 32 -12.52 14.57 5.22
C PHE A 32 -11.43 15.18 6.09
N ASP A 33 -11.78 15.41 7.35
CA ASP A 33 -10.78 15.57 8.40
C ASP A 33 -10.25 14.19 8.77
N TRP A 34 -9.01 13.92 8.37
CA TRP A 34 -8.36 12.63 8.58
C TRP A 34 -7.69 12.53 9.95
N ALA A 35 -7.86 11.39 10.60
CA ALA A 35 -7.02 10.93 11.71
C ALA A 35 -5.98 9.94 11.16
N THR A 36 -4.69 10.23 11.33
CA THR A 36 -3.62 9.29 10.98
C THR A 36 -3.46 8.26 12.09
N VAL A 37 -3.68 6.99 11.76
CA VAL A 37 -3.53 5.85 12.68
C VAL A 37 -2.19 5.17 12.42
N GLY A 38 -1.27 5.32 13.37
CA GLY A 38 0.11 4.82 13.30
C GLY A 38 0.31 3.50 14.05
N ASN A 39 1.55 3.28 14.53
CA ASN A 39 1.96 2.08 15.29
C ASN A 39 1.71 0.78 14.51
N PRO A 40 2.25 0.62 13.29
CA PRO A 40 2.10 -0.61 12.52
C PRO A 40 2.68 -1.81 13.29
N GLY A 41 2.04 -2.98 13.17
CA GLY A 41 2.46 -4.20 13.84
C GLY A 41 2.11 -4.25 15.34
N ASN A 42 1.17 -3.42 15.80
CA ASN A 42 0.64 -3.50 17.16
C ASN A 42 -0.02 -4.86 17.41
N ALA A 43 0.17 -5.41 18.60
CA ALA A 43 -0.47 -6.67 18.99
C ALA A 43 -2.00 -6.54 18.98
N PRO A 44 -2.74 -7.60 18.63
CA PRO A 44 -4.19 -7.60 18.70
C PRO A 44 -4.69 -7.56 20.15
N ASP A 45 -5.89 -7.01 20.34
CA ASP A 45 -6.60 -7.05 21.62
C ASP A 45 -7.07 -8.46 21.94
N THR A 46 -6.97 -8.82 23.22
CA THR A 46 -7.39 -10.13 23.76
C THR A 46 -8.81 -10.10 24.31
N LEU A 47 -9.47 -8.94 24.31
CA LEU A 47 -10.87 -8.80 24.71
C LEU A 47 -11.78 -9.76 23.93
N VAL A 48 -12.66 -10.45 24.65
CA VAL A 48 -13.64 -11.39 24.07
C VAL A 48 -14.92 -10.64 23.71
N MET A 49 -15.41 -10.85 22.47
CA MET A 49 -16.65 -10.29 21.93
C MET A 49 -17.89 -10.99 22.52
N ASN A 50 -18.12 -10.77 23.82
CA ASN A 50 -19.17 -11.41 24.62
C ASN A 50 -20.39 -10.50 24.89
N LYS A 51 -20.47 -9.34 24.23
CA LYS A 51 -21.56 -8.38 24.40
C LYS A 51 -22.47 -8.34 23.17
N GLY A 52 -23.76 -8.12 23.41
CA GLY A 52 -24.80 -7.99 22.39
C GLY A 52 -25.73 -9.20 22.28
N PRO A 53 -26.81 -9.10 21.49
CA PRO A 53 -27.84 -10.14 21.38
C PRO A 53 -27.34 -11.41 20.65
N ALA A 54 -26.24 -11.31 19.91
CA ALA A 54 -25.63 -12.41 19.18
C ALA A 54 -24.10 -12.37 19.37
N ALA A 55 -23.65 -12.54 20.61
CA ALA A 55 -22.24 -12.68 20.94
C ALA A 55 -21.64 -13.89 20.22
N ASP A 56 -20.46 -13.71 19.62
CA ASP A 56 -19.75 -14.78 18.89
C ASP A 56 -18.47 -15.25 19.60
N TYR A 57 -18.12 -14.66 20.76
CA TYR A 57 -17.02 -15.07 21.65
C TYR A 57 -15.64 -15.10 20.97
N THR A 58 -15.49 -14.36 19.89
CA THR A 58 -14.22 -14.17 19.18
C THR A 58 -13.29 -13.20 19.92
N THR A 59 -12.00 -13.22 19.57
CA THR A 59 -10.95 -12.34 20.13
C THR A 59 -9.87 -12.09 19.06
N GLY A 60 -8.90 -11.20 19.32
CA GLY A 60 -7.77 -10.97 18.44
C GLY A 60 -7.92 -9.77 17.50
N TYR A 61 -8.54 -8.68 17.95
CA TYR A 61 -8.91 -7.54 17.10
C TYR A 61 -7.95 -6.35 17.16
N GLY A 62 -7.87 -5.59 16.07
CA GLY A 62 -7.17 -4.31 16.02
C GLY A 62 -5.69 -4.39 15.65
N SER A 63 -5.16 -5.55 15.27
CA SER A 63 -3.78 -5.67 14.76
C SER A 63 -3.72 -5.16 13.32
N VAL A 64 -2.91 -4.12 13.06
CA VAL A 64 -2.76 -3.53 11.72
C VAL A 64 -1.30 -3.32 11.39
N GLY A 65 -0.83 -3.91 10.29
CA GLY A 65 0.58 -3.92 9.86
C GLY A 65 1.07 -2.64 9.14
N TYR A 66 0.22 -1.63 8.97
CA TYR A 66 0.56 -0.40 8.25
C TYR A 66 -0.09 0.84 8.88
N THR A 67 0.43 2.01 8.51
CA THR A 67 -0.18 3.31 8.82
C THR A 67 -1.27 3.62 7.81
N TYR A 68 -2.42 4.08 8.30
CA TYR A 68 -3.56 4.49 7.48
C TYR A 68 -4.19 5.77 8.04
N GLN A 69 -5.21 6.26 7.36
CA GLN A 69 -6.04 7.36 7.80
C GLN A 69 -7.50 6.90 7.89
N ILE A 70 -8.26 7.47 8.82
CA ILE A 70 -9.70 7.26 8.93
C ILE A 70 -10.39 8.58 9.22
N SER A 71 -11.61 8.76 8.73
CA SER A 71 -12.37 9.99 8.96
C SER A 71 -12.63 10.17 10.46
N LYS A 72 -12.30 11.37 10.98
CA LYS A 72 -12.52 11.71 12.40
C LYS A 72 -14.00 11.61 12.80
N TYR A 73 -14.87 11.81 11.84
CA TYR A 73 -16.32 11.83 11.96
C TYR A 73 -16.97 10.79 11.03
N ASP A 74 -18.19 10.38 11.34
CA ASP A 74 -19.06 9.67 10.40
C ASP A 74 -19.34 10.53 9.16
N VAL A 75 -19.63 9.89 8.02
CA VAL A 75 -19.99 10.61 6.79
C VAL A 75 -21.25 11.43 7.03
N THR A 76 -21.20 12.74 6.72
CA THR A 76 -22.29 13.68 7.01
C THR A 76 -23.34 13.72 5.89
N ASN A 77 -24.52 14.26 6.20
CA ASN A 77 -25.55 14.52 5.18
C ASN A 77 -25.04 15.39 4.03
N SER A 78 -24.24 16.42 4.31
CA SER A 78 -23.64 17.27 3.26
C SER A 78 -22.74 16.49 2.31
N GLN A 79 -21.87 15.63 2.84
CA GLN A 79 -20.99 14.79 2.04
C GLN A 79 -21.80 13.79 1.20
N TYR A 80 -22.83 13.18 1.80
CA TYR A 80 -23.66 12.20 1.11
C TYR A 80 -24.56 12.83 0.03
N VAL A 81 -25.07 14.05 0.24
CA VAL A 81 -25.84 14.80 -0.76
C VAL A 81 -25.00 15.13 -1.99
N GLN A 82 -23.72 15.47 -1.83
CA GLN A 82 -22.82 15.68 -2.96
C GLN A 82 -22.68 14.42 -3.80
N PHE A 83 -22.48 13.26 -3.14
CA PHE A 83 -22.46 11.96 -3.81
C PHE A 83 -23.76 11.63 -4.54
N LEU A 84 -24.92 11.78 -3.88
CA LEU A 84 -26.22 11.50 -4.48
C LEU A 84 -26.49 12.36 -5.71
N ASN A 85 -26.18 13.66 -5.64
CA ASN A 85 -26.35 14.58 -6.76
C ASN A 85 -25.39 14.32 -7.91
N ALA A 86 -24.19 13.79 -7.63
CA ALA A 86 -23.22 13.43 -8.66
C ALA A 86 -23.60 12.13 -9.39
N VAL A 87 -24.11 11.13 -8.66
CA VAL A 87 -24.36 9.78 -9.19
C VAL A 87 -25.80 9.60 -9.68
N ASP A 88 -26.79 10.12 -8.97
CA ASP A 88 -28.21 10.04 -9.35
C ASP A 88 -28.75 11.41 -9.75
N THR A 89 -28.17 11.96 -10.81
CA THR A 89 -28.47 13.31 -11.32
C THR A 89 -29.96 13.53 -11.63
N THR A 90 -30.69 12.47 -11.97
CA THR A 90 -32.12 12.52 -12.28
C THR A 90 -33.02 12.31 -11.06
N GLY A 91 -32.50 11.81 -9.95
CA GLY A 91 -33.29 11.46 -8.76
C GLY A 91 -34.08 10.17 -8.92
N SER A 92 -33.78 9.38 -9.96
CA SER A 92 -34.43 8.11 -10.28
C SER A 92 -34.22 7.07 -9.19
N ASN A 93 -33.10 7.17 -8.48
CA ASN A 93 -32.67 6.26 -7.43
C ASN A 93 -32.61 4.79 -7.87
N SER A 94 -32.20 4.53 -9.12
CA SER A 94 -32.09 3.18 -9.70
C SER A 94 -31.16 2.25 -8.91
N LEU A 95 -30.09 2.80 -8.34
CA LEU A 95 -29.12 2.11 -7.49
C LEU A 95 -29.55 2.05 -6.01
N ARG A 96 -30.73 2.57 -5.65
CA ARG A 96 -31.27 2.61 -4.28
C ARG A 96 -30.29 3.22 -3.26
N LEU A 97 -29.52 4.22 -3.68
CA LEU A 97 -28.57 4.95 -2.83
C LEU A 97 -29.29 5.81 -1.79
N PHE A 98 -30.44 6.36 -2.17
CA PHE A 98 -31.30 7.13 -1.30
C PHE A 98 -32.42 6.25 -0.72
N ASN A 99 -32.65 6.33 0.58
CA ASN A 99 -33.82 5.71 1.22
C ASN A 99 -34.91 6.78 1.38
N THR A 100 -36.14 6.52 0.96
CA THR A 100 -37.24 7.51 1.07
C THR A 100 -37.49 7.97 2.50
N LYS A 101 -37.14 7.14 3.49
CA LYS A 101 -37.18 7.50 4.91
C LYS A 101 -36.26 8.68 5.22
N MET A 102 -35.13 8.85 4.52
CA MET A 102 -34.26 10.03 4.68
C MET A 102 -35.03 11.36 4.57
N SER A 103 -36.02 11.44 3.66
CA SER A 103 -36.94 12.59 3.54
C SER A 103 -38.12 12.49 4.51
N ASP A 104 -38.86 11.38 4.46
CA ASP A 104 -40.26 11.33 4.92
C ASP A 104 -40.44 10.69 6.31
N PRO A 105 -40.92 11.45 7.31
CA PRO A 105 -41.30 10.92 8.62
C PRO A 105 -42.40 9.88 8.63
N ASN A 106 -43.34 9.94 7.68
CA ASN A 106 -44.46 9.01 7.61
C ASN A 106 -44.06 7.68 6.97
N ALA A 107 -42.96 7.63 6.23
CA ALA A 107 -42.41 6.41 5.66
C ALA A 107 -41.66 5.56 6.72
N ASN A 108 -41.49 6.06 7.95
CA ASN A 108 -40.82 5.34 9.01
C ASN A 108 -41.78 4.37 9.72
N PRO A 109 -41.53 3.04 9.68
CA PRO A 109 -42.39 2.05 10.32
C PRO A 109 -42.48 2.20 11.86
N SER A 110 -41.64 3.03 12.48
CA SER A 110 -41.62 3.28 13.92
C SER A 110 -42.06 4.70 14.33
N GLY A 111 -42.56 5.52 13.39
CA GLY A 111 -43.10 6.86 13.68
C GLY A 111 -42.08 7.89 14.22
N LEU A 112 -40.78 7.70 13.97
CA LEU A 112 -39.74 8.63 14.43
C LEU A 112 -39.81 9.96 13.68
N ALA A 113 -39.69 11.07 14.39
CA ALA A 113 -39.61 12.43 13.86
C ALA A 113 -38.28 12.69 13.17
N TYR A 114 -37.20 12.03 13.61
CA TYR A 114 -35.96 12.02 12.86
C TYR A 114 -35.92 10.85 11.91
N THR A 115 -35.86 11.17 10.62
CA THR A 115 -35.83 10.16 9.56
C THR A 115 -34.62 10.25 8.67
N GLY A 116 -33.67 11.12 8.99
CA GLY A 116 -32.52 11.45 8.17
C GLY A 116 -32.55 12.92 7.77
N GLY A 117 -31.42 13.42 7.30
CA GLY A 117 -31.23 14.84 6.99
C GLY A 117 -31.20 15.20 5.52
N ILE A 118 -31.82 14.39 4.66
CA ILE A 118 -31.73 14.57 3.21
C ILE A 118 -33.14 14.53 2.60
N ASP A 119 -33.50 15.62 1.93
CA ASP A 119 -34.70 15.72 1.11
C ASP A 119 -34.41 15.36 -0.34
N ARG A 120 -35.42 14.79 -1.02
CA ARG A 120 -35.41 14.53 -2.46
C ARG A 120 -36.51 15.31 -3.16
N ASN A 121 -36.12 16.20 -4.08
CA ASN A 121 -37.02 17.01 -4.90
C ASN A 121 -36.84 16.68 -6.39
N LEU A 122 -37.80 15.95 -6.95
CA LEU A 122 -37.78 15.58 -8.37
C LEU A 122 -37.99 16.77 -9.33
N ALA A 123 -38.55 17.88 -8.84
CA ALA A 123 -38.71 19.11 -9.62
C ALA A 123 -37.44 19.97 -9.69
N ALA A 124 -36.43 19.70 -8.85
CA ALA A 124 -35.16 20.43 -8.90
C ALA A 124 -34.37 20.10 -10.19
N PRO A 125 -33.38 20.92 -10.59
CA PRO A 125 -32.55 20.63 -11.77
C PRO A 125 -31.80 19.29 -11.69
N SER A 126 -31.38 18.77 -12.85
CA SER A 126 -30.48 17.60 -12.91
C SER A 126 -29.18 17.90 -12.15
N GLY A 127 -28.77 16.96 -11.30
CA GLY A 127 -27.63 17.10 -10.38
C GLY A 127 -27.92 17.95 -9.14
N ALA A 128 -29.18 18.26 -8.84
CA ALA A 128 -29.60 19.01 -7.65
C ALA A 128 -30.89 18.43 -7.02
N LYS A 129 -31.11 17.13 -7.22
CA LYS A 129 -32.32 16.42 -6.78
C LYS A 129 -32.35 16.16 -5.28
N TYR A 130 -31.20 16.22 -4.64
CA TYR A 130 -31.02 15.96 -3.22
C TYR A 130 -30.53 17.23 -2.52
N SER A 131 -31.09 17.54 -1.36
CA SER A 131 -30.68 18.68 -0.53
C SER A 131 -30.65 18.28 0.93
N VAL A 132 -29.72 18.86 1.69
CA VAL A 132 -29.69 18.68 3.14
C VAL A 132 -30.87 19.44 3.75
N LYS A 133 -31.57 18.84 4.71
CA LYS A 133 -32.52 19.53 5.57
C LYS A 133 -31.79 20.61 6.36
N THR A 134 -32.37 21.82 6.42
CA THR A 134 -31.77 22.98 7.07
C THR A 134 -31.25 22.67 8.48
N GLY A 135 -29.97 22.95 8.74
CA GLY A 135 -29.34 22.76 10.05
C GLY A 135 -28.86 21.33 10.34
N GLN A 136 -28.95 20.42 9.36
CA GLN A 136 -28.54 19.02 9.49
C GLN A 136 -27.34 18.66 8.62
N GLU A 137 -26.60 19.67 8.15
CA GLU A 137 -25.44 19.55 7.25
C GLU A 137 -24.35 18.66 7.85
N ASN A 138 -24.16 18.75 9.17
CA ASN A 138 -23.15 18.02 9.94
C ASN A 138 -23.73 16.85 10.74
N ALA A 139 -25.02 16.54 10.62
CA ALA A 139 -25.56 15.31 11.16
C ALA A 139 -25.08 14.11 10.31
N PRO A 140 -24.91 12.91 10.90
CA PRO A 140 -24.48 11.73 10.15
C PRO A 140 -25.52 11.33 9.10
N ALA A 141 -25.06 10.91 7.94
CA ALA A 141 -25.90 10.25 6.95
C ALA A 141 -26.32 8.87 7.50
N ILE A 142 -27.63 8.67 7.63
CA ILE A 142 -28.25 7.44 8.15
C ILE A 142 -29.14 6.79 7.10
N TRP A 143 -29.61 5.58 7.36
CA TRP A 143 -30.23 4.69 6.36
C TRP A 143 -29.24 4.27 5.27
N ILE A 144 -27.98 4.10 5.66
CA ILE A 144 -26.94 3.63 4.76
C ILE A 144 -26.87 2.11 4.81
N SER A 145 -27.04 1.48 3.65
CA SER A 145 -26.69 0.06 3.47
C SER A 145 -25.19 -0.07 3.25
N TRP A 146 -24.63 -1.25 3.51
CA TRP A 146 -23.22 -1.50 3.20
C TRP A 146 -22.91 -1.25 1.72
N ALA A 147 -23.80 -1.70 0.82
CA ALA A 147 -23.67 -1.47 -0.63
C ALA A 147 -23.63 0.03 -0.98
N SER A 148 -24.44 0.85 -0.31
CA SER A 148 -24.42 2.31 -0.48
C SER A 148 -23.09 2.92 -0.03
N GLY A 149 -22.52 2.45 1.08
CA GLY A 149 -21.19 2.86 1.56
C GLY A 149 -20.06 2.44 0.61
N ALA A 150 -20.09 1.21 0.10
CA ALA A 150 -19.13 0.70 -0.88
C ALA A 150 -19.15 1.50 -2.20
N ARG A 151 -20.35 1.85 -2.69
CA ARG A 151 -20.53 2.70 -3.88
C ARG A 151 -20.01 4.12 -3.68
N PHE A 152 -20.22 4.68 -2.48
CA PHE A 152 -19.67 5.98 -2.12
C PHE A 152 -18.13 5.96 -2.14
N VAL A 153 -17.52 4.90 -1.60
CA VAL A 153 -16.06 4.70 -1.64
C VAL A 153 -15.54 4.49 -3.06
N ASN A 154 -16.18 3.68 -3.89
CA ASN A 154 -15.82 3.53 -5.31
C ASN A 154 -15.84 4.89 -6.03
N TRP A 155 -16.87 5.70 -5.79
CA TRP A 155 -16.97 7.03 -6.35
C TRP A 155 -15.83 7.96 -5.91
N LEU A 156 -15.46 7.94 -4.62
CA LEU A 156 -14.30 8.66 -4.12
C LEU A 156 -13.01 8.21 -4.84
N ALA A 157 -12.81 6.90 -4.97
CA ALA A 157 -11.63 6.33 -5.61
C ALA A 157 -11.53 6.68 -7.10
N ASN A 158 -12.67 6.82 -7.78
CA ASN A 158 -12.77 7.17 -9.19
C ASN A 158 -12.79 8.68 -9.45
N GLY A 159 -12.30 9.50 -8.52
CA GLY A 159 -12.15 10.94 -8.72
C GLY A 159 -13.42 11.76 -8.49
N GLN A 160 -14.42 11.20 -7.79
CA GLN A 160 -15.69 11.86 -7.47
C GLN A 160 -16.44 12.29 -8.74
N ASN A 161 -17.33 13.30 -8.67
CA ASN A 161 -18.07 13.81 -9.83
C ASN A 161 -18.76 12.69 -10.63
N ALA A 162 -18.45 12.55 -11.92
CA ALA A 162 -18.97 11.49 -12.79
C ALA A 162 -18.25 10.13 -12.63
N GLY A 163 -17.41 9.97 -11.60
CA GLY A 163 -16.68 8.75 -11.29
C GLY A 163 -17.63 7.57 -11.09
N SER A 164 -17.20 6.39 -11.54
CA SER A 164 -18.01 5.17 -11.43
C SER A 164 -18.25 4.79 -9.96
N THR A 165 -19.40 4.18 -9.68
CA THR A 165 -19.68 3.54 -8.39
C THR A 165 -19.56 2.02 -8.43
N GLU A 166 -19.38 1.44 -9.62
CA GLU A 166 -19.51 -0.01 -9.82
C GLU A 166 -18.20 -0.78 -9.65
N GLY A 167 -17.06 -0.10 -9.60
CA GLY A 167 -15.73 -0.71 -9.51
C GLY A 167 -14.65 0.26 -9.06
N GLY A 168 -13.41 -0.22 -8.93
CA GLY A 168 -12.24 0.55 -8.49
C GLY A 168 -11.72 0.09 -7.13
N VAL A 169 -12.59 0.01 -6.13
CA VAL A 169 -12.27 -0.54 -4.79
C VAL A 169 -13.02 -1.83 -4.55
N TYR A 170 -14.33 -1.84 -4.78
CA TYR A 170 -15.19 -3.01 -4.63
C TYR A 170 -15.85 -3.32 -5.97
N ASP A 171 -15.81 -4.59 -6.40
CA ASP A 171 -16.56 -5.04 -7.57
C ASP A 171 -18.05 -5.13 -7.23
N MET A 172 -18.85 -4.19 -7.74
CA MET A 172 -20.28 -4.15 -7.47
C MET A 172 -21.09 -5.07 -8.39
N SER A 173 -20.47 -5.67 -9.41
CA SER A 173 -21.15 -6.58 -10.33
C SER A 173 -21.61 -7.87 -9.66
N VAL A 174 -21.02 -8.21 -8.50
CA VAL A 174 -21.39 -9.37 -7.68
C VAL A 174 -22.70 -9.15 -6.90
N LEU A 175 -23.25 -7.94 -6.89
CA LEU A 175 -24.51 -7.63 -6.22
C LEU A 175 -25.70 -7.87 -7.15
N THR A 176 -26.75 -8.48 -6.61
CA THR A 176 -28.06 -8.58 -7.26
C THR A 176 -29.06 -7.70 -6.53
N GLY A 177 -29.45 -6.56 -7.12
CA GLY A 177 -30.43 -5.64 -6.52
C GLY A 177 -30.01 -5.08 -5.15
N ASN A 178 -28.71 -4.81 -4.97
CA ASN A 178 -28.01 -4.46 -3.73
C ASN A 178 -27.90 -5.56 -2.67
N SER A 179 -28.28 -6.80 -3.01
CA SER A 179 -28.05 -7.97 -2.15
C SER A 179 -26.82 -8.74 -2.60
N TYR A 180 -26.17 -9.43 -1.68
CA TYR A 180 -24.99 -10.25 -1.94
C TYR A 180 -24.93 -11.44 -0.96
N ALA A 181 -24.30 -12.53 -1.38
CA ALA A 181 -24.01 -13.67 -0.50
C ALA A 181 -22.84 -13.34 0.45
N THR A 182 -21.83 -12.64 -0.09
CA THR A 182 -20.64 -12.16 0.60
C THR A 182 -20.30 -10.76 0.05
N PRO A 183 -20.03 -9.75 0.89
CA PRO A 183 -19.52 -8.47 0.41
C PRO A 183 -18.25 -8.65 -0.45
N PRO A 184 -18.11 -7.91 -1.56
CA PRO A 184 -16.89 -7.92 -2.36
C PRO A 184 -15.69 -7.48 -1.51
N ALA A 185 -14.56 -8.17 -1.70
CA ALA A 185 -13.31 -7.82 -1.06
C ALA A 185 -12.75 -6.50 -1.63
N ARG A 186 -11.99 -5.78 -0.79
CA ARG A 186 -11.22 -4.60 -1.19
C ARG A 186 -10.20 -4.99 -2.26
N ALA A 187 -10.14 -4.25 -3.36
CA ALA A 187 -9.13 -4.43 -4.39
C ALA A 187 -7.72 -4.11 -3.87
N SER A 188 -6.73 -4.87 -4.33
CA SER A 188 -5.32 -4.59 -4.04
C SER A 188 -4.94 -3.19 -4.55
N GLY A 189 -4.24 -2.42 -3.73
CA GLY A 189 -3.83 -1.05 -4.06
C GLY A 189 -4.87 0.04 -3.85
N ALA A 190 -6.09 -0.29 -3.38
CA ALA A 190 -7.12 0.70 -3.04
C ALA A 190 -6.58 1.75 -2.05
N LYS A 191 -6.81 3.03 -2.36
CA LYS A 191 -6.33 4.17 -1.56
C LYS A 191 -7.37 4.77 -0.64
N VAL A 192 -8.64 4.49 -0.89
CA VAL A 192 -9.78 4.89 -0.08
C VAL A 192 -10.73 3.70 0.00
N PHE A 193 -11.27 3.41 1.17
CA PHE A 193 -12.00 2.17 1.48
C PHE A 193 -12.94 2.35 2.68
N LEU A 194 -13.91 1.44 2.86
CA LEU A 194 -14.52 1.23 4.16
C LEU A 194 -13.48 0.60 5.09
N PRO A 195 -13.39 1.00 6.37
CA PRO A 195 -12.41 0.40 7.27
C PRO A 195 -12.68 -1.10 7.43
N SER A 196 -11.60 -1.88 7.49
CA SER A 196 -11.67 -3.22 8.04
C SER A 196 -12.07 -3.15 9.51
N GLU A 197 -12.49 -4.29 10.06
CA GLU A 197 -12.82 -4.37 11.48
C GLU A 197 -11.61 -4.04 12.37
N ASP A 198 -10.41 -4.53 12.02
CA ASP A 198 -9.18 -4.22 12.76
C ASP A 198 -8.78 -2.75 12.61
N GLU A 199 -8.94 -2.16 11.42
CA GLU A 199 -8.70 -0.73 11.21
C GLU A 199 -9.68 0.14 12.01
N TYR A 200 -10.96 -0.20 12.07
CA TYR A 200 -11.91 0.53 12.91
C TYR A 200 -11.56 0.35 14.40
N TYR A 201 -11.33 -0.89 14.83
CA TYR A 201 -11.07 -1.25 16.23
C TYR A 201 -9.83 -0.57 16.78
N LYS A 202 -8.72 -0.59 16.03
CA LYS A 202 -7.48 0.10 16.39
C LYS A 202 -7.69 1.60 16.51
N ALA A 203 -8.34 2.21 15.52
CA ALA A 203 -8.57 3.66 15.51
C ALA A 203 -9.46 4.12 16.68
N ALA A 204 -10.43 3.29 17.06
CA ALA A 204 -11.36 3.58 18.16
C ALA A 204 -10.74 3.35 19.54
N TYR A 205 -10.01 2.25 19.74
CA TYR A 205 -9.71 1.75 21.09
C TYR A 205 -8.22 1.68 21.43
N TYR A 206 -7.32 1.61 20.45
CA TYR A 206 -5.89 1.48 20.71
C TYR A 206 -5.27 2.81 21.15
N ASP A 207 -4.47 2.76 22.20
CA ASP A 207 -3.67 3.86 22.71
C ASP A 207 -2.24 3.34 22.97
N PRO A 208 -1.23 3.75 22.18
CA PRO A 208 0.15 3.32 22.36
C PRO A 208 0.78 3.81 23.67
N THR A 209 0.11 4.70 24.40
CA THR A 209 0.54 5.20 25.70
C THR A 209 -0.21 4.56 26.87
N LYS A 210 -1.23 3.73 26.62
CA LYS A 210 -1.97 3.05 27.70
C LYS A 210 -1.01 2.23 28.56
N SER A 211 -0.99 2.54 29.86
CA SER A 211 -0.11 1.92 30.86
C SER A 211 1.40 1.94 30.51
N GLY A 212 1.84 2.85 29.63
CA GLY A 212 3.24 3.00 29.23
C GLY A 212 3.76 2.00 28.20
N THR A 213 3.03 0.91 27.92
CA THR A 213 3.42 -0.14 26.95
C THR A 213 2.52 -0.23 25.73
N GLY A 214 1.41 0.50 25.72
CA GLY A 214 0.37 0.43 24.70
C GLY A 214 -0.68 -0.63 25.00
N GLY A 215 -1.90 -0.40 24.52
CA GLY A 215 -3.01 -1.33 24.71
C GLY A 215 -4.35 -0.73 24.27
N TYR A 216 -5.43 -1.48 24.50
CA TYR A 216 -6.77 -1.09 24.10
C TYR A 216 -7.61 -0.66 25.30
N TRP A 217 -8.42 0.36 25.12
CA TRP A 217 -9.45 0.79 26.06
C TRP A 217 -10.77 0.06 25.79
N GLN A 218 -11.54 -0.24 26.84
CA GLN A 218 -12.90 -0.77 26.66
C GLN A 218 -13.78 0.20 25.87
N TYR A 219 -13.55 1.51 26.02
CA TYR A 219 -14.29 2.57 25.34
C TYR A 219 -13.33 3.54 24.66
N GLY A 220 -13.72 4.00 23.48
CA GLY A 220 -12.95 4.91 22.65
C GLY A 220 -12.88 6.33 23.22
N THR A 221 -13.52 6.61 24.36
CA THR A 221 -13.28 7.78 25.20
C THR A 221 -11.97 7.72 26.01
N ARG A 222 -11.12 6.71 25.74
CA ARG A 222 -9.88 6.40 26.47
C ARG A 222 -10.15 6.05 27.93
N SER A 223 -11.16 5.21 28.13
CA SER A 223 -11.67 4.83 29.45
C SER A 223 -12.04 3.35 29.46
N ASP A 224 -11.85 2.71 30.62
CA ASP A 224 -12.41 1.38 30.89
C ASP A 224 -13.77 1.45 31.60
N THR A 225 -14.26 2.66 31.86
CA THR A 225 -15.60 2.95 32.39
C THR A 225 -16.52 3.44 31.28
N ALA A 226 -17.74 2.89 31.21
CA ALA A 226 -18.73 3.23 30.19
C ALA A 226 -18.96 4.75 30.06
N PRO A 227 -19.13 5.28 28.83
CA PRO A 227 -19.47 6.68 28.62
C PRO A 227 -20.83 7.02 29.23
N SER A 228 -20.93 8.22 29.81
CA SER A 228 -22.21 8.73 30.30
C SER A 228 -23.13 9.15 29.15
N SER A 229 -24.40 8.75 29.23
CA SER A 229 -25.49 9.18 28.33
C SER A 229 -26.00 10.57 28.72
N VAL A 230 -25.24 11.62 28.40
CA VAL A 230 -25.58 13.02 28.73
C VAL A 230 -25.54 13.89 27.47
N GLY A 231 -26.28 15.00 27.45
CA GLY A 231 -26.34 15.87 26.27
C GLY A 231 -25.01 16.57 25.99
N PRO A 232 -24.74 16.96 24.73
CA PRO A 232 -23.53 17.70 24.39
C PRO A 232 -23.49 19.07 25.11
N ALA A 233 -22.31 19.60 25.44
CA ALA A 233 -20.98 19.09 25.05
C ALA A 233 -20.49 17.85 25.81
N GLY A 234 -21.21 17.42 26.86
CA GLY A 234 -20.83 16.25 27.68
C GLY A 234 -19.51 16.43 28.44
N THR A 235 -18.87 15.32 28.81
CA THR A 235 -17.53 15.26 29.41
C THR A 235 -16.55 14.56 28.47
N SER A 236 -15.30 14.34 28.90
CA SER A 236 -14.36 13.49 28.17
C SER A 236 -14.79 12.02 28.06
N ASN A 237 -15.70 11.56 28.92
CA ASN A 237 -16.28 10.23 28.89
C ASN A 237 -17.81 10.30 28.72
N SER A 238 -18.26 10.86 27.59
CA SER A 238 -19.69 10.98 27.26
C SER A 238 -19.90 10.70 25.78
N ALA A 239 -21.06 10.13 25.45
CA ALA A 239 -21.39 9.77 24.08
C ALA A 239 -22.90 9.92 23.84
N ASN A 240 -23.28 10.08 22.57
CA ASN A 240 -24.69 10.00 22.18
C ASN A 240 -25.14 8.55 22.15
N ILE A 241 -25.44 8.00 23.31
CA ILE A 241 -25.93 6.64 23.50
C ILE A 241 -27.29 6.68 24.17
N GLY A 242 -28.06 5.62 23.99
CA GLY A 242 -29.27 5.45 24.77
C GLY A 242 -28.95 5.05 26.21
N ALA A 243 -29.62 5.63 27.21
CA ALA A 243 -29.46 5.24 28.61
C ALA A 243 -30.25 3.95 28.96
N GLY A 244 -29.55 3.00 29.59
CA GLY A 244 -30.04 1.70 30.06
C GLY A 244 -28.99 1.02 30.95
N THR A 245 -29.41 0.08 31.80
CA THR A 245 -28.59 -0.54 32.86
C THR A 245 -27.24 -1.07 32.35
N ASP A 246 -26.21 -0.69 33.08
CA ASP A 246 -24.80 -1.09 33.07
C ASP A 246 -24.43 -2.27 32.15
N GLY A 247 -23.84 -1.94 31.00
CA GLY A 247 -22.84 -2.81 30.35
C GLY A 247 -23.32 -4.01 29.53
N GLN A 248 -24.61 -4.19 29.24
CA GLN A 248 -25.06 -5.11 28.19
C GLN A 248 -26.25 -4.52 27.42
N SER A 249 -26.07 -4.30 26.11
CA SER A 249 -27.13 -3.71 25.28
C SER A 249 -28.35 -4.63 25.13
N GLY A 250 -28.17 -5.96 25.11
CA GLY A 250 -29.25 -6.93 24.86
C GLY A 250 -30.09 -6.68 23.59
N GLY A 251 -29.69 -5.76 22.70
CA GLY A 251 -30.55 -5.23 21.64
C GLY A 251 -31.77 -4.43 22.14
N ILE A 252 -31.72 -3.89 23.35
CA ILE A 252 -32.82 -3.18 24.00
C ILE A 252 -32.81 -1.71 23.60
N LEU A 253 -33.97 -1.23 23.15
CA LEU A 253 -34.22 0.19 22.89
C LEU A 253 -34.12 0.98 24.20
N ALA A 254 -33.32 2.05 24.22
CA ALA A 254 -33.13 2.84 25.43
C ALA A 254 -34.41 3.60 25.85
N ALA A 255 -34.62 3.69 27.16
CA ALA A 255 -35.78 4.37 27.74
C ALA A 255 -35.58 5.88 27.82
N THR A 256 -34.33 6.34 27.98
CA THR A 256 -33.96 7.76 28.06
C THR A 256 -32.83 8.08 27.09
N MET A 257 -32.80 9.30 26.58
CA MET A 257 -31.92 9.70 25.47
C MET A 257 -30.87 10.73 25.93
N ALA A 258 -29.62 10.57 25.51
CA ALA A 258 -28.52 11.45 25.91
C ALA A 258 -28.82 12.94 25.66
N THR A 259 -29.31 13.31 24.47
CA THR A 259 -29.42 14.73 24.09
C THR A 259 -30.39 15.55 24.93
N THR A 260 -31.40 14.94 25.55
CA THR A 260 -32.38 15.64 26.39
C THR A 260 -32.44 15.14 27.83
N GLY A 261 -31.88 13.96 28.14
CA GLY A 261 -32.08 13.26 29.41
C GLY A 261 -33.52 12.78 29.67
N SER A 262 -34.42 13.00 28.72
CA SER A 262 -35.85 12.68 28.85
C SER A 262 -36.14 11.26 28.40
N THR A 263 -37.31 10.75 28.80
CA THR A 263 -37.90 9.55 28.21
C THR A 263 -37.98 9.68 26.69
N PHE A 264 -37.66 8.60 25.99
CA PHE A 264 -37.76 8.56 24.53
C PHE A 264 -39.16 8.94 24.06
N SER A 265 -39.21 9.90 23.15
CA SER A 265 -40.40 10.29 22.39
C SER A 265 -40.11 10.16 20.92
N ALA A 266 -40.96 9.43 20.20
CA ALA A 266 -40.81 9.31 18.76
C ALA A 266 -40.88 10.68 18.05
N SER A 267 -41.47 11.71 18.67
CA SER A 267 -41.61 13.05 18.08
C SER A 267 -40.37 13.95 18.22
N VAL A 268 -39.27 13.47 18.82
CA VAL A 268 -38.06 14.26 19.10
C VAL A 268 -36.88 13.74 18.28
N ASN A 269 -36.02 14.65 17.81
CA ASN A 269 -34.74 14.30 17.19
C ASN A 269 -33.64 14.19 18.26
N TYR A 270 -33.04 13.00 18.36
CA TYR A 270 -31.94 12.71 19.29
C TYR A 270 -30.58 12.54 18.61
N VAL A 271 -30.51 12.72 17.28
CA VAL A 271 -29.25 12.70 16.54
C VAL A 271 -28.55 14.05 16.69
N THR A 272 -27.27 14.01 17.02
CA THR A 272 -26.40 15.19 17.11
C THR A 272 -25.63 15.39 15.82
N ASN A 273 -25.08 16.60 15.63
CA ASN A 273 -23.98 16.77 14.68
C ASN A 273 -22.80 15.89 15.07
N VAL A 274 -22.05 15.41 14.08
CA VAL A 274 -20.78 14.71 14.33
C VAL A 274 -19.83 15.62 15.12
N GLY A 275 -19.11 15.04 16.08
CA GLY A 275 -18.18 15.79 16.93
C GLY A 275 -18.82 16.66 18.01
N ALA A 276 -20.13 16.55 18.26
CA ALA A 276 -20.82 17.34 19.29
C ALA A 276 -20.26 17.12 20.72
N TYR A 277 -19.68 15.95 20.98
CA TYR A 277 -18.99 15.61 22.22
C TYR A 277 -17.52 15.97 22.12
N ALA A 278 -17.23 17.27 22.09
CA ALA A 278 -15.93 17.80 21.68
C ALA A 278 -14.73 17.34 22.55
N SER A 279 -14.99 16.88 23.78
CA SER A 279 -13.97 16.37 24.72
C SER A 279 -13.80 14.85 24.70
N ALA A 280 -14.73 14.11 24.11
CA ALA A 280 -14.72 12.65 24.06
C ALA A 280 -14.11 12.17 22.73
N LYS A 281 -12.85 11.74 22.78
CA LYS A 281 -12.11 11.32 21.58
C LYS A 281 -11.27 10.08 21.84
N SER A 282 -11.10 9.27 20.80
CA SER A 282 -10.08 8.21 20.80
C SER A 282 -8.67 8.81 20.85
N TYR A 283 -7.68 7.96 21.11
CA TYR A 283 -6.28 8.37 21.08
C TYR A 283 -5.90 9.02 19.73
N TYR A 284 -6.36 8.43 18.62
CA TYR A 284 -6.12 8.96 17.27
C TYR A 284 -7.05 10.12 16.90
N GLY A 285 -7.95 10.55 17.81
CA GLY A 285 -8.77 11.73 17.64
C GLY A 285 -10.08 11.50 16.89
N LEU A 286 -10.62 10.27 16.90
CA LEU A 286 -11.96 10.00 16.39
C LEU A 286 -13.01 10.41 17.41
N TYR A 287 -14.13 10.94 16.92
CA TYR A 287 -15.32 11.27 17.71
C TYR A 287 -16.37 10.18 17.53
N ASP A 288 -17.34 10.13 18.45
CA ASP A 288 -18.58 9.34 18.27
C ASP A 288 -18.35 7.83 18.01
N VAL A 289 -17.23 7.27 18.48
CA VAL A 289 -16.88 5.85 18.26
C VAL A 289 -17.64 4.87 19.15
N ASP A 290 -18.21 5.36 20.26
CA ASP A 290 -19.05 4.58 21.17
C ASP A 290 -20.52 5.04 21.12
N GLY A 291 -20.97 5.71 20.07
CA GLY A 291 -22.36 6.11 19.97
C GLY A 291 -22.69 6.80 18.65
N LEU A 292 -23.75 7.61 18.65
CA LEU A 292 -24.29 8.30 17.49
C LEU A 292 -24.88 7.32 16.45
N VAL A 293 -24.06 6.63 15.66
CA VAL A 293 -24.51 5.68 14.63
C VAL A 293 -23.56 4.50 14.52
N TYR A 294 -24.11 3.35 14.14
CA TYR A 294 -23.30 2.20 13.83
C TYR A 294 -22.52 2.43 12.55
N ASN A 295 -21.31 1.89 12.53
CA ASN A 295 -20.36 2.02 11.44
C ASN A 295 -20.15 0.69 10.74
N TRP A 296 -20.46 0.64 9.45
CA TRP A 296 -20.13 -0.50 8.60
C TRP A 296 -18.62 -0.73 8.51
N THR A 297 -18.23 -2.01 8.54
CA THR A 297 -16.87 -2.48 8.30
C THR A 297 -16.85 -3.45 7.12
N GLU A 298 -15.65 -3.79 6.62
CA GLU A 298 -15.49 -4.82 5.58
C GLU A 298 -15.58 -6.26 6.12
N ALA A 299 -15.48 -6.43 7.44
CA ALA A 299 -15.52 -7.76 8.02
C ALA A 299 -16.92 -8.36 7.95
N THR A 300 -16.95 -9.68 8.03
CA THR A 300 -18.18 -10.44 7.85
C THR A 300 -18.32 -11.56 8.85
N ARG A 301 -19.58 -11.97 9.07
CA ARG A 301 -19.93 -13.12 9.92
C ARG A 301 -21.00 -13.96 9.23
N LEU A 302 -20.82 -15.27 9.25
CA LEU A 302 -21.84 -16.20 8.79
C LEU A 302 -23.02 -16.15 9.77
N SER A 303 -24.17 -15.69 9.29
CA SER A 303 -25.39 -15.64 10.08
C SER A 303 -26.61 -15.67 9.15
N PHE A 304 -27.69 -16.32 9.58
CA PHE A 304 -28.89 -16.51 8.76
C PHE A 304 -28.59 -17.11 7.36
N GLY A 305 -27.62 -18.03 7.28
CA GLY A 305 -27.21 -18.69 6.04
C GLY A 305 -26.44 -17.80 5.03
N ASN A 306 -26.04 -16.58 5.42
CA ASN A 306 -25.31 -15.64 4.56
C ASN A 306 -24.08 -15.08 5.27
N GLN A 307 -23.08 -14.63 4.50
CA GLN A 307 -21.91 -13.94 5.03
C GLN A 307 -22.23 -12.44 5.11
N LEU A 308 -22.65 -11.98 6.30
CA LEU A 308 -23.21 -10.63 6.50
C LEU A 308 -22.14 -9.64 6.99
N PRO A 309 -22.18 -8.37 6.55
CA PRO A 309 -21.22 -7.36 6.98
C PRO A 309 -21.40 -7.05 8.47
N ILE A 310 -20.28 -6.75 9.13
CA ILE A 310 -20.25 -6.35 10.54
C ILE A 310 -20.35 -4.84 10.66
N TYR A 311 -21.12 -4.40 11.66
CA TYR A 311 -21.12 -3.01 12.11
C TYR A 311 -20.68 -2.89 13.58
N ARG A 312 -20.18 -1.70 13.94
CA ARG A 312 -19.65 -1.37 15.27
C ARG A 312 -20.04 0.02 15.78
N GLY A 313 -19.70 0.30 17.03
CA GLY A 313 -19.70 1.64 17.64
C GLY A 313 -20.97 2.02 18.38
N GLY A 314 -22.04 1.24 18.27
CA GLY A 314 -23.31 1.56 18.93
C GLY A 314 -24.10 2.67 18.23
N SER A 315 -25.16 3.17 18.87
CA SER A 315 -26.03 4.19 18.27
C SER A 315 -26.70 5.06 19.32
N TRP A 316 -27.31 6.16 18.88
CA TRP A 316 -28.11 7.05 19.73
C TRP A 316 -29.35 6.37 20.35
N ARG A 317 -29.89 5.32 19.70
CA ARG A 317 -31.20 4.75 20.06
C ARG A 317 -31.10 3.59 21.04
N TYR A 318 -29.99 2.88 21.00
CA TYR A 318 -29.76 1.65 21.73
C TYR A 318 -28.50 1.79 22.61
N ASN A 319 -28.34 0.92 23.61
CA ASN A 319 -27.28 1.03 24.62
C ASN A 319 -26.00 0.24 24.26
N GLU A 320 -25.75 -0.10 22.98
CA GLU A 320 -24.54 -0.86 22.58
C GLU A 320 -23.27 -0.03 22.74
N GLY A 321 -23.39 1.29 22.66
CA GLY A 321 -22.27 2.18 22.97
C GLY A 321 -21.73 1.96 24.38
N GLY A 322 -22.62 1.63 25.34
CA GLY A 322 -22.25 1.20 26.69
C GLY A 322 -21.57 -0.17 26.76
N SER A 323 -21.48 -0.91 25.66
CA SER A 323 -20.74 -2.18 25.55
C SER A 323 -19.34 -2.00 24.92
N GLY A 324 -19.07 -0.85 24.30
CA GLY A 324 -17.74 -0.45 23.81
C GLY A 324 -17.10 -1.47 22.85
N ALA A 325 -15.79 -1.66 23.00
CA ALA A 325 -14.96 -2.51 22.16
C ALA A 325 -15.46 -3.96 22.04
N ALA A 326 -16.09 -4.50 23.08
CA ALA A 326 -16.60 -5.87 23.11
C ALA A 326 -17.88 -6.08 22.25
N TYR A 327 -18.44 -5.03 21.66
CA TYR A 327 -19.65 -5.12 20.84
C TYR A 327 -19.35 -5.15 19.34
N ARG A 328 -19.91 -6.15 18.67
CA ARG A 328 -19.98 -6.28 17.22
C ARG A 328 -21.26 -7.00 16.85
N ASN A 329 -21.83 -6.69 15.69
CA ASN A 329 -23.01 -7.42 15.27
C ASN A 329 -23.21 -7.38 13.75
N VAL A 330 -24.11 -8.24 13.28
CA VAL A 330 -24.63 -8.24 11.92
C VAL A 330 -26.15 -8.15 11.97
N TYR A 331 -26.79 -7.87 10.83
CA TYR A 331 -28.25 -7.85 10.78
C TYR A 331 -28.75 -8.55 9.51
N THR A 332 -29.94 -9.14 9.60
CA THR A 332 -30.59 -9.89 8.51
C THR A 332 -30.79 -9.05 7.25
N GLY A 333 -30.81 -9.67 6.08
CA GLY A 333 -31.23 -9.03 4.82
C GLY A 333 -30.18 -8.96 3.72
N ALA A 334 -29.24 -9.92 3.69
CA ALA A 334 -28.28 -10.13 2.59
C ALA A 334 -27.58 -8.85 2.09
N GLY A 335 -27.31 -7.88 2.98
CA GLY A 335 -26.60 -6.65 2.65
C GLY A 335 -27.44 -5.47 2.12
N ALA A 336 -28.74 -5.65 1.86
CA ALA A 336 -29.61 -4.58 1.36
C ALA A 336 -30.21 -3.69 2.49
N THR A 337 -29.98 -4.07 3.74
CA THR A 337 -30.65 -3.47 4.89
C THR A 337 -30.09 -2.09 5.25
N SER A 338 -30.99 -1.16 5.60
CA SER A 338 -30.66 0.17 6.10
C SER A 338 -31.60 0.55 7.26
N TYR A 339 -31.07 1.20 8.29
CA TYR A 339 -31.83 1.69 9.46
C TYR A 339 -31.43 3.11 9.86
N ALA A 340 -32.25 3.75 10.70
CA ALA A 340 -32.05 5.11 11.20
C ALA A 340 -30.79 5.32 12.07
N TRP A 341 -30.03 4.26 12.30
CA TRP A 341 -28.83 4.22 13.11
C TRP A 341 -27.65 3.58 12.37
N TYR A 342 -27.78 3.30 11.07
CA TYR A 342 -26.68 2.80 10.24
C TYR A 342 -26.08 3.92 9.42
N GLY A 343 -24.83 4.25 9.73
CA GLY A 343 -23.95 5.13 8.98
C GLY A 343 -22.66 4.40 8.61
N PHE A 344 -21.60 5.18 8.36
CA PHE A 344 -20.29 4.63 8.03
C PHE A 344 -19.20 5.71 8.12
N ARG A 345 -17.96 5.23 8.15
CA ARG A 345 -16.73 6.00 8.01
C ARG A 345 -15.97 5.55 6.80
N VAL A 346 -15.04 6.40 6.39
CA VAL A 346 -14.12 6.12 5.29
C VAL A 346 -12.72 6.05 5.88
N ALA A 347 -11.94 5.09 5.42
CA ALA A 347 -10.52 5.02 5.65
C ALA A 347 -9.75 5.19 4.33
N SER A 348 -8.49 5.57 4.42
CA SER A 348 -7.62 5.79 3.28
C SER A 348 -6.18 5.44 3.64
N LEU A 349 -5.36 5.16 2.64
CA LEU A 349 -3.92 5.23 2.82
C LEU A 349 -3.50 6.70 2.82
N PRO A 350 -2.53 7.11 3.65
CA PRO A 350 -2.00 8.46 3.57
C PRO A 350 -1.53 8.70 2.14
N ALA A 351 -1.75 9.91 1.63
CA ALA A 351 -1.11 10.31 0.39
C ALA A 351 0.39 10.06 0.55
N ALA A 352 1.01 9.35 -0.40
CA ALA A 352 2.46 9.16 -0.38
C ALA A 352 3.10 10.54 -0.25
N ALA A 353 4.07 10.69 0.66
CA ALA A 353 4.83 11.93 0.76
C ALA A 353 5.33 12.31 -0.64
N PRO A 354 5.25 13.59 -1.05
CA PRO A 354 5.67 14.00 -2.38
C PRO A 354 7.11 13.52 -2.59
N GLY A 355 7.28 12.68 -3.62
CA GLY A 355 8.57 12.06 -3.91
C GLY A 355 9.63 13.08 -4.27
N THR A 356 10.88 12.73 -4.02
CA THR A 356 12.03 13.49 -4.53
C THR A 356 12.19 13.19 -6.01
N THR A 357 12.25 14.22 -6.86
CA THR A 357 12.60 14.06 -8.28
C THR A 357 14.00 14.62 -8.53
N VAL A 358 14.89 13.80 -9.07
CA VAL A 358 16.24 14.18 -9.46
C VAL A 358 16.33 14.13 -10.98
N ASN A 359 16.40 15.31 -11.59
CA ASN A 359 16.55 15.45 -13.04
C ASN A 359 18.02 15.67 -13.39
N VAL A 360 18.63 14.70 -14.09
CA VAL A 360 19.94 14.88 -14.73
C VAL A 360 19.68 14.94 -16.24
N ALA A 361 19.57 16.16 -16.77
CA ALA A 361 19.18 16.36 -18.17
C ALA A 361 20.17 15.73 -19.17
N SER A 362 21.48 15.84 -18.89
CA SER A 362 22.57 15.29 -19.69
C SER A 362 23.84 15.12 -18.83
N GLY A 363 24.86 14.45 -19.38
CA GLY A 363 26.13 14.22 -18.70
C GLY A 363 26.01 13.27 -17.51
N THR A 364 26.95 13.37 -16.57
CA THR A 364 27.00 12.55 -15.35
C THR A 364 27.09 13.45 -14.13
N GLN A 365 26.28 13.18 -13.11
CA GLN A 365 26.31 13.87 -11.82
C GLN A 365 26.23 12.86 -10.68
N THR A 366 27.04 13.03 -9.63
CA THR A 366 26.84 12.31 -8.37
C THR A 366 25.61 12.84 -7.63
N GLN A 367 25.07 12.06 -6.69
CA GLN A 367 23.96 12.49 -5.85
C GLN A 367 24.24 13.84 -5.16
N THR A 368 25.48 14.05 -4.70
CA THR A 368 25.90 15.30 -4.06
C THR A 368 25.91 16.47 -5.07
N GLN A 369 26.40 16.24 -6.29
CA GLN A 369 26.36 17.26 -7.36
C GLN A 369 24.92 17.60 -7.77
N ALA A 370 24.00 16.65 -7.67
CA ALA A 370 22.58 16.85 -7.89
C ALA A 370 21.84 17.50 -6.70
N GLY A 371 22.56 17.86 -5.62
CA GLY A 371 22.03 18.57 -4.47
C GLY A 371 21.62 17.68 -3.28
N TYR A 372 21.96 16.39 -3.31
CA TYR A 372 21.55 15.41 -2.30
C TYR A 372 22.74 14.72 -1.66
N ALA A 373 23.08 15.10 -0.42
CA ALA A 373 24.15 14.45 0.33
C ALA A 373 23.81 12.97 0.60
N LEU A 374 22.57 12.69 1.05
CA LEU A 374 22.02 11.34 1.24
C LEU A 374 20.53 11.34 0.87
N PHE A 375 20.07 10.25 0.27
CA PHE A 375 18.65 9.91 0.16
C PHE A 375 18.21 9.15 1.42
N SER A 376 17.09 9.55 2.02
CA SER A 376 16.56 8.94 3.25
C SER A 376 15.04 9.04 3.34
N GLY A 377 14.44 8.30 4.26
CA GLY A 377 12.99 8.32 4.51
C GLY A 377 12.19 7.38 3.61
N THR A 378 10.86 7.52 3.66
CA THR A 378 9.90 6.62 2.99
C THR A 378 9.32 7.20 1.70
N ALA A 379 9.64 8.46 1.36
CA ALA A 379 9.16 9.11 0.15
C ALA A 379 9.83 8.48 -1.09
N PRO A 380 9.12 8.31 -2.21
CA PRO A 380 9.71 7.73 -3.41
C PRO A 380 10.74 8.67 -4.04
N LEU A 381 11.74 8.10 -4.71
CA LEU A 381 12.74 8.81 -5.49
C LEU A 381 12.47 8.58 -6.98
N THR A 382 12.49 9.63 -7.79
CA THR A 382 12.32 9.53 -9.25
C THR A 382 13.53 10.12 -9.96
N LYS A 383 14.23 9.31 -10.74
CA LYS A 383 15.28 9.76 -11.67
C LYS A 383 14.68 10.07 -13.04
N THR A 384 14.90 11.30 -13.51
CA THR A 384 14.48 11.76 -14.85
C THR A 384 15.65 12.39 -15.62
N GLY A 385 15.42 12.73 -16.89
CA GLY A 385 16.44 13.29 -17.79
C GLY A 385 17.37 12.24 -18.41
N ALA A 386 18.01 12.57 -19.52
CA ALA A 386 18.77 11.61 -20.33
C ALA A 386 20.17 11.29 -19.76
N GLY A 387 20.66 12.08 -18.79
CA GLY A 387 21.98 11.89 -18.18
C GLY A 387 22.02 10.79 -17.11
N THR A 388 23.20 10.64 -16.51
CA THR A 388 23.53 9.65 -15.48
C THR A 388 23.51 10.29 -14.09
N LEU A 389 22.71 9.74 -13.18
CA LEU A 389 22.83 10.01 -11.74
C LEU A 389 23.67 8.91 -11.10
N VAL A 390 24.77 9.26 -10.45
CA VAL A 390 25.65 8.34 -9.72
C VAL A 390 25.30 8.37 -8.23
N VAL A 391 24.90 7.24 -7.68
CA VAL A 391 24.59 7.05 -6.26
C VAL A 391 25.82 6.41 -5.61
N ASP A 392 26.68 7.27 -5.06
CA ASP A 392 28.02 6.93 -4.57
C ASP A 392 28.13 6.84 -3.03
N GLN A 393 27.04 7.11 -2.32
CA GLN A 393 26.94 6.95 -0.86
C GLN A 393 26.03 5.80 -0.46
N ALA A 394 26.17 5.31 0.77
CA ALA A 394 25.20 4.41 1.39
C ALA A 394 23.96 5.18 1.84
N ASN A 395 22.81 4.94 1.21
CA ASN A 395 21.57 5.66 1.49
C ASN A 395 20.61 4.84 2.35
N THR A 396 19.75 5.51 3.12
CA THR A 396 18.76 4.89 4.04
C THR A 396 17.32 5.05 3.56
N ILE A 397 17.14 5.42 2.29
CA ILE A 397 15.83 5.52 1.67
C ILE A 397 15.15 4.14 1.59
N THR A 398 13.92 4.09 2.04
CA THR A 398 13.03 2.91 1.98
C THR A 398 11.92 3.06 0.94
N GLY A 399 11.63 4.31 0.55
CA GLY A 399 10.75 4.59 -0.59
C GLY A 399 11.32 4.00 -1.89
N SER A 400 10.43 3.63 -2.81
CA SER A 400 10.83 3.06 -4.11
C SER A 400 11.58 4.09 -4.96
N THR A 401 12.60 3.63 -5.69
CA THR A 401 13.36 4.44 -6.64
C THR A 401 12.96 4.10 -8.08
N SER A 402 12.25 5.01 -8.74
CA SER A 402 11.84 4.87 -10.15
C SER A 402 12.86 5.51 -11.08
N VAL A 403 13.29 4.77 -12.11
CA VAL A 403 14.18 5.29 -13.17
C VAL A 403 13.36 5.46 -14.43
N VAL A 404 12.94 6.70 -14.70
CA VAL A 404 12.06 7.05 -15.83
C VAL A 404 12.85 7.36 -17.10
N GLY A 405 14.09 7.82 -16.96
CA GLY A 405 14.92 8.21 -18.08
C GLY A 405 16.41 8.27 -17.75
N GLY A 406 17.23 7.99 -18.76
CA GLY A 406 18.69 8.02 -18.64
C GLY A 406 19.19 6.90 -17.74
N ARG A 407 20.30 7.16 -17.04
CA ARG A 407 20.98 6.14 -16.22
C ARG A 407 20.97 6.47 -14.74
N LEU A 408 20.70 5.46 -13.91
CA LEU A 408 20.96 5.46 -12.47
C LEU A 408 22.13 4.51 -12.22
N GLN A 409 23.32 5.05 -11.94
CA GLN A 409 24.51 4.25 -11.66
C GLN A 409 24.67 4.05 -10.16
N LEU A 410 24.65 2.81 -9.69
CA LEU A 410 25.03 2.45 -8.33
C LEU A 410 26.54 2.36 -8.27
N ALA A 411 27.16 3.16 -7.40
CA ALA A 411 28.62 3.22 -7.22
C ALA A 411 29.05 2.87 -5.78
N ASN A 412 28.12 2.35 -4.97
CA ASN A 412 28.34 1.93 -3.60
C ASN A 412 27.59 0.61 -3.33
N GLY A 413 28.20 -0.30 -2.56
CA GLY A 413 27.59 -1.60 -2.25
C GLY A 413 26.27 -1.50 -1.49
N ALA A 414 26.05 -0.39 -0.78
CA ALA A 414 24.82 -0.08 -0.07
C ALA A 414 24.09 1.16 -0.65
N ALA A 415 24.28 1.45 -1.94
CA ALA A 415 23.71 2.63 -2.60
C ALA A 415 22.19 2.75 -2.39
N LEU A 416 21.45 1.62 -2.48
CA LEU A 416 20.00 1.53 -2.34
C LEU A 416 19.56 0.26 -1.58
N ALA A 417 20.32 -0.12 -0.55
CA ALA A 417 20.15 -1.38 0.19
C ALA A 417 18.76 -1.63 0.79
N SER A 418 17.97 -0.57 1.03
CA SER A 418 16.61 -0.67 1.56
C SER A 418 15.53 -0.17 0.59
N SER A 419 15.90 0.23 -0.63
CA SER A 419 14.98 0.78 -1.62
C SER A 419 14.67 -0.24 -2.71
N ARG A 420 13.39 -0.32 -3.10
CA ARG A 420 12.98 -1.07 -4.29
C ARG A 420 13.20 -0.25 -5.55
N ILE A 421 14.01 -0.76 -6.49
CA ILE A 421 14.31 -0.07 -7.76
C ILE A 421 13.30 -0.49 -8.85
N VAL A 422 12.81 0.49 -9.61
CA VAL A 422 11.83 0.30 -10.70
C VAL A 422 12.35 0.93 -11.99
N PRO A 423 13.09 0.19 -12.83
CA PRO A 423 13.51 0.65 -14.15
C PRO A 423 12.31 0.67 -15.12
N LEU A 424 11.85 1.86 -15.50
CA LEU A 424 10.77 2.05 -16.46
C LEU A 424 11.33 2.19 -17.89
N ALA A 425 10.46 2.07 -18.90
CA ALA A 425 10.86 2.25 -20.30
C ALA A 425 11.62 3.58 -20.52
N GLY A 426 12.83 3.49 -21.08
CA GLY A 426 13.75 4.62 -21.28
C GLY A 426 14.73 4.87 -20.12
N GLY A 427 14.57 4.16 -19.00
CA GLY A 427 15.49 4.18 -17.86
C GLY A 427 16.39 2.93 -17.80
N THR A 428 17.64 3.14 -17.38
CA THR A 428 18.63 2.07 -17.17
C THR A 428 19.26 2.19 -15.79
N VAL A 429 19.29 1.09 -15.04
CA VAL A 429 20.11 0.96 -13.83
C VAL A 429 21.44 0.35 -14.25
N THR A 430 22.57 0.89 -13.76
CA THR A 430 23.89 0.32 -14.00
C THR A 430 24.70 0.20 -12.73
N LEU A 431 25.70 -0.68 -12.74
CA LEU A 431 26.72 -0.75 -11.70
C LEU A 431 28.01 -0.07 -12.15
N THR A 432 28.78 0.49 -11.22
CA THR A 432 30.21 0.74 -11.45
C THR A 432 30.93 -0.61 -11.67
N PRO A 433 31.97 -0.69 -12.53
CA PRO A 433 32.67 -1.95 -12.79
C PRO A 433 33.07 -2.69 -11.51
N TYR A 434 32.90 -4.02 -11.53
CA TYR A 434 33.20 -4.94 -10.41
C TYR A 434 32.41 -4.70 -9.11
N LEU A 435 31.44 -3.78 -9.10
CA LEU A 435 30.67 -3.50 -7.90
C LEU A 435 29.79 -4.71 -7.55
N GLN A 436 29.90 -5.18 -6.32
CA GLN A 436 28.92 -6.03 -5.68
C GLN A 436 28.00 -5.16 -4.81
N THR A 437 26.70 -5.16 -5.10
CA THR A 437 25.73 -4.29 -4.41
C THR A 437 24.52 -5.07 -3.93
N THR A 438 23.91 -4.60 -2.83
CA THR A 438 22.62 -5.08 -2.35
C THR A 438 21.56 -4.00 -2.52
N VAL A 439 20.37 -4.38 -2.97
CA VAL A 439 19.20 -3.49 -3.11
C VAL A 439 18.01 -4.05 -2.34
N GLY A 440 17.14 -3.18 -1.82
CA GLY A 440 15.98 -3.60 -1.02
C GLY A 440 14.92 -4.34 -1.82
N GLY A 441 14.90 -4.17 -3.14
CA GLY A 441 14.04 -4.88 -4.08
C GLY A 441 14.30 -4.43 -5.51
N LEU A 442 13.82 -5.20 -6.50
CA LEU A 442 13.95 -4.86 -7.92
C LEU A 442 12.66 -5.19 -8.69
N ALA A 443 12.29 -4.35 -9.64
CA ALA A 443 11.18 -4.55 -10.56
C ALA A 443 11.72 -4.65 -12.01
N PRO A 444 12.46 -5.71 -12.35
CA PRO A 444 13.23 -5.72 -13.60
C PRO A 444 12.32 -5.77 -14.84
N ASN A 445 11.07 -6.25 -14.68
CA ASN A 445 10.07 -6.38 -15.75
C ASN A 445 9.21 -5.10 -15.94
N ALA A 446 9.61 -3.96 -15.37
CA ALA A 446 8.87 -2.69 -15.50
C ALA A 446 9.11 -1.94 -16.83
N GLY A 447 9.88 -2.53 -17.75
CA GLY A 447 10.09 -2.07 -19.12
C GLY A 447 11.42 -1.34 -19.37
N GLY A 448 12.19 -1.03 -18.32
CA GLY A 448 13.57 -0.53 -18.44
C GLY A 448 14.63 -1.63 -18.30
N LEU A 449 15.89 -1.23 -18.29
CA LEU A 449 17.05 -2.14 -18.19
C LEU A 449 17.71 -2.08 -16.81
N THR A 450 18.19 -3.24 -16.35
CA THR A 450 19.19 -3.35 -15.29
C THR A 450 20.43 -4.00 -15.88
N ASP A 451 21.49 -3.23 -16.05
CA ASP A 451 22.75 -3.66 -16.65
C ASP A 451 23.83 -3.79 -15.58
N VAL A 452 24.24 -5.03 -15.29
CA VAL A 452 25.23 -5.30 -14.23
C VAL A 452 26.66 -4.98 -14.65
N GLY A 453 26.94 -4.72 -15.94
CA GLY A 453 28.31 -4.58 -16.42
C GLY A 453 29.15 -5.79 -16.03
N SER A 454 30.27 -5.58 -15.33
CA SER A 454 31.11 -6.64 -14.72
C SER A 454 30.84 -6.88 -13.23
N GLY A 455 29.73 -6.37 -12.70
CA GLY A 455 29.38 -6.42 -11.28
C GLY A 455 28.39 -7.53 -10.91
N MET A 456 27.88 -7.43 -9.69
CA MET A 456 26.87 -8.31 -9.10
C MET A 456 25.83 -7.47 -8.34
N MET A 457 24.56 -7.85 -8.46
CA MET A 457 23.46 -7.31 -7.66
C MET A 457 22.79 -8.43 -6.87
N THR A 458 22.63 -8.23 -5.57
CA THR A 458 21.77 -9.03 -4.70
C THR A 458 20.50 -8.25 -4.38
N VAL A 459 19.35 -8.84 -4.65
CA VAL A 459 18.03 -8.29 -4.37
C VAL A 459 17.52 -8.91 -3.08
N ALA A 460 17.46 -8.13 -2.00
CA ALA A 460 17.19 -8.63 -0.66
C ALA A 460 15.79 -9.24 -0.50
N ALA A 461 14.79 -8.73 -1.23
CA ALA A 461 13.42 -9.26 -1.20
C ALA A 461 12.59 -8.82 -2.42
N GLY A 462 11.49 -9.54 -2.68
CA GLY A 462 10.41 -9.09 -3.57
C GLY A 462 10.65 -9.30 -5.07
N LEU A 463 11.66 -10.09 -5.44
CA LEU A 463 11.87 -10.62 -6.79
C LEU A 463 11.78 -12.14 -6.74
N SER A 464 10.82 -12.74 -7.45
CA SER A 464 10.70 -14.20 -7.53
C SER A 464 11.68 -14.79 -8.56
N ALA A 465 12.07 -16.06 -8.40
CA ALA A 465 12.87 -16.77 -9.40
C ALA A 465 12.21 -16.78 -10.79
N ALA A 466 10.88 -16.91 -10.86
CA ALA A 466 10.14 -16.84 -12.12
C ALA A 466 10.26 -15.46 -12.78
N ASP A 467 10.06 -14.37 -12.02
CA ASP A 467 10.22 -13.01 -12.53
C ASP A 467 11.66 -12.69 -12.92
N MET A 468 12.64 -13.29 -12.22
CA MET A 468 14.07 -13.19 -12.52
C MET A 468 14.38 -13.81 -13.89
N LEU A 469 13.90 -15.02 -14.17
CA LEU A 469 14.09 -15.69 -15.45
C LEU A 469 13.41 -14.94 -16.61
N VAL A 470 12.21 -14.37 -16.38
CA VAL A 470 11.56 -13.50 -17.37
C VAL A 470 12.44 -12.29 -17.70
N ALA A 471 13.05 -11.67 -16.68
CA ALA A 471 13.93 -10.53 -16.87
C ALA A 471 15.23 -10.88 -17.58
N LEU A 472 15.86 -12.01 -17.25
CA LEU A 472 17.07 -12.50 -17.92
C LEU A 472 16.81 -12.79 -19.39
N ASN A 473 15.72 -13.50 -19.70
CA ASN A 473 15.36 -13.79 -21.09
C ASN A 473 15.07 -12.51 -21.89
N ALA A 474 14.39 -11.54 -21.26
CA ALA A 474 14.13 -10.24 -21.89
C ALA A 474 15.43 -9.47 -22.21
N GLY A 475 16.42 -9.50 -21.32
CA GLY A 475 17.71 -8.83 -21.52
C GLY A 475 18.68 -9.60 -22.42
N ARG A 476 18.66 -10.95 -22.37
CA ARG A 476 19.42 -11.85 -23.25
C ARG A 476 19.06 -11.63 -24.71
N GLY A 477 17.79 -11.33 -25.00
CA GLY A 477 17.33 -11.02 -26.36
C GLY A 477 17.50 -12.22 -27.28
N ASP A 478 18.30 -12.06 -28.34
CA ASP A 478 18.63 -13.14 -29.28
C ASP A 478 19.81 -14.04 -28.83
N GLY A 479 20.27 -13.87 -27.59
CA GLY A 479 21.48 -14.51 -27.07
C GLY A 479 22.67 -13.57 -26.94
N SER A 480 22.61 -12.38 -27.57
CA SER A 480 23.71 -11.40 -27.59
C SER A 480 23.62 -10.32 -26.52
N TRP A 481 22.72 -10.47 -25.53
CA TRP A 481 22.48 -9.47 -24.46
C TRP A 481 22.03 -8.10 -24.99
N ASN A 482 21.30 -8.10 -26.11
CA ASN A 482 20.84 -6.92 -26.82
C ASN A 482 19.38 -6.51 -26.50
N GLY A 483 18.79 -7.11 -25.46
CA GLY A 483 17.45 -6.79 -25.01
C GLY A 483 17.29 -5.31 -24.63
N SER A 484 16.10 -4.75 -24.88
CA SER A 484 15.77 -3.35 -24.55
C SER A 484 15.13 -3.18 -23.17
N SER A 485 14.90 -4.28 -22.45
CA SER A 485 14.34 -4.32 -21.10
C SER A 485 14.83 -5.56 -20.35
N GLY A 486 14.59 -5.64 -19.04
CA GLY A 486 14.98 -6.78 -18.22
C GLY A 486 16.39 -6.62 -17.63
N ILE A 487 17.07 -7.75 -17.41
CA ILE A 487 18.40 -7.82 -16.81
C ILE A 487 19.41 -8.20 -17.89
N THR A 488 20.48 -7.42 -18.01
CA THR A 488 21.53 -7.61 -19.01
C THR A 488 22.92 -7.39 -18.43
N SER A 489 23.96 -7.68 -19.21
CA SER A 489 25.32 -7.24 -18.97
C SER A 489 25.92 -6.70 -20.27
N SER A 490 26.22 -5.41 -20.29
CA SER A 490 26.95 -4.78 -21.39
C SER A 490 28.38 -5.33 -21.53
N GLN A 491 28.97 -5.82 -20.44
CA GLN A 491 30.28 -6.48 -20.48
C GLN A 491 30.16 -7.88 -21.13
N ALA A 492 29.17 -8.69 -20.75
CA ALA A 492 28.93 -9.99 -21.39
C ALA A 492 28.63 -9.83 -22.89
N ALA A 493 27.85 -8.81 -23.27
CA ALA A 493 27.62 -8.48 -24.67
C ALA A 493 28.94 -8.20 -25.42
N ALA A 494 29.83 -7.39 -24.83
CA ALA A 494 31.13 -7.06 -25.42
C ALA A 494 32.05 -8.30 -25.53
N ASP A 495 32.03 -9.16 -24.52
CA ASP A 495 32.83 -10.37 -24.48
C ASP A 495 32.36 -11.41 -25.51
N LEU A 496 31.04 -11.57 -25.69
CA LEU A 496 30.49 -12.43 -26.74
C LEU A 496 30.90 -11.95 -28.14
N ILE A 497 30.94 -10.64 -28.39
CA ILE A 497 31.47 -10.06 -29.64
C ILE A 497 32.96 -10.42 -29.81
N ALA A 498 33.72 -10.49 -28.71
CA ALA A 498 35.11 -10.94 -28.70
C ALA A 498 35.27 -12.47 -28.69
N SER A 499 34.19 -13.24 -28.86
CA SER A 499 34.18 -14.71 -28.78
C SER A 499 34.64 -15.27 -27.42
N ILE A 500 34.40 -14.51 -26.35
CA ILE A 500 34.62 -14.93 -24.97
C ILE A 500 33.24 -15.28 -24.38
N PRO A 501 32.95 -16.57 -24.08
CA PRO A 501 31.62 -16.99 -23.64
C PRO A 501 31.32 -16.43 -22.24
N ARG A 502 30.48 -15.39 -22.20
CA ARG A 502 30.06 -14.68 -20.98
C ARG A 502 28.57 -14.42 -21.00
N THR A 503 28.00 -14.33 -19.80
CA THR A 503 26.57 -14.37 -19.56
C THR A 503 26.22 -13.67 -18.24
N VAL A 504 24.96 -13.78 -17.80
CA VAL A 504 24.50 -13.27 -16.50
C VAL A 504 23.99 -14.41 -15.64
N GLY A 505 24.85 -14.95 -14.77
CA GLY A 505 24.45 -16.01 -13.85
C GLY A 505 23.53 -15.49 -12.74
N TRP A 506 22.77 -16.38 -12.11
CA TRP A 506 21.85 -16.02 -11.03
C TRP A 506 21.73 -17.10 -9.95
N LEU A 507 21.31 -16.71 -8.75
CA LEU A 507 21.11 -17.60 -7.60
C LEU A 507 19.82 -17.26 -6.87
N ASP A 508 19.03 -18.27 -6.51
CA ASP A 508 18.07 -18.20 -5.41
C ASP A 508 18.81 -18.60 -4.13
N ASN A 509 18.99 -17.66 -3.21
CA ASN A 509 19.79 -17.88 -1.99
C ASN A 509 19.01 -18.64 -0.91
N GLY A 510 17.72 -18.94 -1.12
CA GLY A 510 16.89 -19.73 -0.21
C GLY A 510 16.37 -18.96 1.03
N ASP A 511 16.78 -17.71 1.22
CA ASP A 511 16.30 -16.81 2.28
C ASP A 511 15.28 -15.77 1.76
N GLY A 512 14.87 -15.90 0.50
CA GLY A 512 14.01 -14.96 -0.21
C GLY A 512 14.76 -13.88 -0.98
N SER A 513 16.10 -13.86 -0.92
CA SER A 513 16.94 -13.01 -1.77
C SER A 513 17.37 -13.73 -3.05
N VAL A 514 17.61 -12.94 -4.10
CA VAL A 514 18.08 -13.42 -5.41
C VAL A 514 19.31 -12.62 -5.82
N SER A 515 20.36 -13.30 -6.25
CA SER A 515 21.60 -12.68 -6.73
C SER A 515 21.76 -12.89 -8.23
N PHE A 516 22.38 -11.93 -8.91
CA PHE A 516 22.76 -12.07 -10.31
C PHE A 516 23.99 -11.23 -10.65
N ALA A 517 24.82 -11.75 -11.54
CA ALA A 517 26.14 -11.19 -11.81
C ALA A 517 26.56 -11.44 -13.25
N TYR A 518 27.48 -10.60 -13.73
CA TYR A 518 28.33 -11.02 -14.84
C TYR A 518 29.00 -12.34 -14.48
N ALA A 519 28.86 -13.32 -15.36
CA ALA A 519 29.35 -14.67 -15.13
C ALA A 519 29.87 -15.35 -16.39
N ALA A 520 30.60 -16.45 -16.22
CA ALA A 520 30.85 -17.43 -17.27
C ALA A 520 29.92 -18.64 -17.08
N PRO A 521 29.47 -19.31 -18.17
CA PRO A 521 28.87 -20.64 -18.03
C PRO A 521 29.82 -21.56 -17.27
N GLY A 522 29.30 -22.26 -16.26
CA GLY A 522 30.10 -23.07 -15.35
C GLY A 522 30.51 -22.41 -14.04
N ASP A 523 30.32 -21.11 -13.85
CA ASP A 523 30.42 -20.47 -12.52
C ASP A 523 29.07 -20.57 -11.82
N THR A 524 28.83 -21.68 -11.13
CA THR A 524 27.54 -22.02 -10.54
C THR A 524 27.24 -21.21 -9.28
N ASN A 525 28.27 -20.74 -8.57
CA ASN A 525 28.15 -20.06 -7.28
C ASN A 525 28.37 -18.53 -7.35
N LEU A 526 28.66 -18.01 -8.55
CA LEU A 526 28.92 -16.60 -8.87
C LEU A 526 30.12 -15.99 -8.14
N ASP A 527 31.15 -16.79 -7.82
CA ASP A 527 32.37 -16.31 -7.16
C ASP A 527 33.46 -15.82 -8.13
N TRP A 528 33.15 -15.85 -9.44
CA TRP A 528 34.04 -15.49 -10.55
C TRP A 528 35.22 -16.42 -10.76
N ASN A 529 35.17 -17.62 -10.20
CA ASN A 529 36.02 -18.75 -10.55
C ASN A 529 35.13 -19.84 -11.18
N VAL A 530 35.76 -20.73 -11.94
CA VAL A 530 35.13 -21.98 -12.34
C VAL A 530 36.04 -23.06 -11.78
N ASP A 531 35.62 -23.74 -10.72
CA ASP A 531 36.46 -24.69 -10.00
C ASP A 531 35.72 -25.98 -9.61
N ILE A 532 36.35 -26.79 -8.76
CA ILE A 532 35.79 -28.06 -8.32
C ILE A 532 34.44 -27.93 -7.60
N LEU A 533 34.18 -26.80 -6.93
CA LEU A 533 32.89 -26.54 -6.27
C LEU A 533 31.79 -26.39 -7.31
N ASP A 534 32.09 -25.77 -8.46
CA ASP A 534 31.12 -25.63 -9.54
C ASP A 534 30.81 -26.94 -10.24
N ALA A 535 31.85 -27.70 -10.55
CA ALA A 535 31.68 -29.04 -11.09
C ALA A 535 30.90 -29.94 -10.11
N ALA A 536 31.13 -29.80 -8.81
CA ALA A 536 30.38 -30.52 -7.80
C ALA A 536 28.90 -30.12 -7.79
N ASN A 537 28.57 -28.83 -7.87
CA ASN A 537 27.20 -28.35 -7.94
C ASN A 537 26.46 -28.85 -9.18
N PHE A 538 27.10 -28.78 -10.35
CA PHE A 538 26.58 -29.31 -11.62
C PHE A 538 26.21 -30.80 -11.52
N LEU A 539 27.01 -31.59 -10.79
CA LEU A 539 26.82 -33.04 -10.66
C LEU A 539 25.92 -33.45 -9.49
N ALA A 540 25.90 -32.69 -8.39
CA ALA A 540 25.29 -33.09 -7.12
C ALA A 540 23.78 -33.37 -7.23
N GLY A 541 23.09 -32.66 -8.11
CA GLY A 541 21.65 -32.83 -8.34
C GLY A 541 21.29 -34.03 -9.23
N GLY A 542 22.26 -34.64 -9.93
CA GLY A 542 22.01 -35.70 -10.91
C GLY A 542 21.03 -35.28 -12.02
N LYS A 543 20.99 -33.98 -12.35
CA LYS A 543 19.98 -33.40 -13.25
C LYS A 543 20.35 -33.48 -14.74
N PHE A 544 21.62 -33.72 -15.05
CA PHE A 544 22.12 -33.86 -16.41
C PHE A 544 21.32 -34.91 -17.20
N ASP A 545 20.74 -34.49 -18.33
CA ASP A 545 19.89 -35.29 -19.23
C ASP A 545 18.68 -35.97 -18.54
N SER A 546 18.28 -35.50 -17.34
CA SER A 546 17.18 -36.10 -16.58
C SER A 546 15.80 -35.57 -16.97
N GLY A 547 15.74 -34.37 -17.58
CA GLY A 547 14.51 -33.62 -17.82
C GLY A 547 13.86 -33.03 -16.55
N ALA A 548 14.51 -33.15 -15.38
CA ALA A 548 14.06 -32.50 -14.17
C ALA A 548 14.34 -30.98 -14.23
N PRO A 549 13.47 -30.13 -13.63
CA PRO A 549 13.70 -28.70 -13.56
C PRO A 549 15.04 -28.37 -12.90
N ALA A 550 15.82 -27.49 -13.50
CA ALA A 550 17.11 -27.05 -13.00
C ALA A 550 17.18 -25.52 -12.86
N THR A 551 18.18 -25.08 -12.09
CA THR A 551 18.55 -23.67 -11.92
C THR A 551 20.01 -23.47 -12.34
N TRP A 552 20.45 -22.21 -12.40
CA TRP A 552 21.84 -21.87 -12.74
C TRP A 552 22.86 -22.57 -11.83
N ASN A 553 22.63 -22.60 -10.51
CA ASN A 553 23.50 -23.29 -9.55
C ASN A 553 23.60 -24.80 -9.83
N GLU A 554 22.63 -25.37 -10.53
CA GLU A 554 22.59 -26.79 -10.85
C GLU A 554 23.06 -27.09 -12.28
N GLY A 555 23.41 -26.05 -13.04
CA GLY A 555 24.00 -26.17 -14.37
C GLY A 555 23.15 -25.69 -15.55
N ASP A 556 21.97 -25.09 -15.35
CA ASP A 556 21.18 -24.49 -16.44
C ASP A 556 21.77 -23.12 -16.84
N PHE A 557 22.70 -23.12 -17.80
CA PHE A 557 23.37 -21.91 -18.29
C PHE A 557 22.62 -21.27 -19.46
N GLY A 558 21.69 -22.02 -20.08
CA GLY A 558 20.82 -21.59 -21.17
C GLY A 558 19.56 -20.83 -20.73
N TYR A 559 19.13 -21.00 -19.48
CA TYR A 559 17.83 -20.58 -18.92
C TYR A 559 16.62 -21.31 -19.53
N ASP A 560 16.79 -22.52 -20.02
CA ASP A 560 15.71 -23.31 -20.61
C ASP A 560 14.99 -24.22 -19.60
N GLY A 561 15.48 -24.23 -18.35
CA GLY A 561 14.88 -24.90 -17.21
C GLY A 561 15.32 -26.35 -17.03
N VAL A 562 16.26 -26.85 -17.83
CA VAL A 562 16.84 -28.19 -17.70
C VAL A 562 18.37 -28.13 -17.74
N VAL A 563 19.03 -29.25 -17.42
CA VAL A 563 20.47 -29.40 -17.66
C VAL A 563 20.66 -30.50 -18.67
N ASP A 564 21.23 -30.17 -19.83
CA ASP A 564 21.48 -31.13 -20.90
C ASP A 564 22.91 -31.01 -21.48
N ILE A 565 23.15 -31.69 -22.59
CA ILE A 565 24.46 -31.68 -23.27
C ILE A 565 24.90 -30.28 -23.72
N LEU A 566 23.97 -29.36 -23.99
CA LEU A 566 24.28 -27.98 -24.37
C LEU A 566 24.85 -27.22 -23.18
N ASP A 567 24.32 -27.40 -21.97
CA ASP A 567 24.87 -26.80 -20.76
C ASP A 567 26.26 -27.33 -20.42
N ALA A 568 26.45 -28.65 -20.56
CA ALA A 568 27.77 -29.25 -20.37
C ALA A 568 28.78 -28.74 -21.40
N ALA A 569 28.34 -28.53 -22.65
CA ALA A 569 29.18 -27.94 -23.70
C ALA A 569 29.52 -26.49 -23.36
N ASP A 570 28.56 -25.71 -22.88
CA ASP A 570 28.76 -24.32 -22.45
C ASP A 570 29.78 -24.25 -21.30
N PHE A 571 29.64 -25.08 -20.27
CA PHE A 571 30.61 -25.20 -19.16
C PHE A 571 32.03 -25.41 -19.70
N LEU A 572 32.22 -26.45 -20.54
CA LEU A 572 33.54 -26.87 -21.01
C LEU A 572 34.14 -25.90 -22.02
N SER A 573 33.31 -25.21 -22.82
CA SER A 573 33.76 -24.28 -23.85
C SER A 573 34.49 -23.06 -23.30
N THR A 574 34.25 -22.72 -22.02
CA THR A 574 34.87 -21.56 -21.38
C THR A 574 36.37 -21.71 -21.16
N SER A 575 36.87 -22.95 -21.03
CA SER A 575 38.25 -23.27 -20.63
C SER A 575 38.69 -22.61 -19.31
N LEU A 576 37.74 -22.37 -18.39
CA LEU A 576 37.99 -21.67 -17.12
C LEU A 576 38.19 -22.60 -15.91
N PHE A 577 37.95 -23.91 -16.04
CA PHE A 577 38.09 -24.84 -14.92
C PHE A 577 39.50 -24.78 -14.31
N ASP A 578 39.59 -24.43 -13.03
CA ASP A 578 40.82 -24.19 -12.26
C ASP A 578 41.77 -23.14 -12.89
N ALA A 579 41.27 -22.23 -13.73
CA ALA A 579 42.05 -21.17 -14.36
C ALA A 579 42.24 -19.90 -13.47
N GLY A 580 41.60 -19.89 -12.30
CA GLY A 580 41.52 -18.72 -11.41
C GLY A 580 40.44 -17.73 -11.83
N ALA A 581 40.42 -16.57 -11.15
CA ALA A 581 39.35 -15.60 -11.31
C ALA A 581 39.31 -14.99 -12.71
N TYR A 582 38.18 -15.11 -13.40
CA TYR A 582 38.00 -14.59 -14.76
C TYR A 582 37.47 -13.15 -14.82
N ASN A 583 37.09 -12.58 -13.66
CA ASN A 583 36.63 -11.20 -13.52
C ASN A 583 37.36 -10.45 -12.38
N PRO A 584 38.71 -10.36 -12.39
CA PRO A 584 39.45 -9.70 -11.32
C PRO A 584 39.31 -8.16 -11.39
N PRO A 585 39.14 -7.47 -10.25
CA PRO A 585 39.23 -6.01 -10.20
C PRO A 585 40.60 -5.52 -10.69
N THR A 586 40.65 -4.33 -11.29
CA THR A 586 41.83 -3.79 -11.98
C THR A 586 43.07 -3.47 -11.12
N ASP A 587 43.11 -3.86 -9.84
CA ASP A 587 44.22 -3.58 -8.91
C ASP A 587 45.05 -4.81 -8.50
N SER A 588 44.88 -5.97 -9.15
CA SER A 588 45.79 -7.11 -8.92
C SER A 588 47.08 -6.98 -9.75
N VAL A 589 48.05 -6.23 -9.22
CA VAL A 589 49.44 -6.34 -9.70
C VAL A 589 49.90 -7.78 -9.46
N ALA A 590 50.15 -8.51 -10.55
CA ALA A 590 50.70 -9.86 -10.50
C ALA A 590 51.97 -9.89 -9.64
N ALA A 591 51.97 -10.74 -8.60
CA ALA A 591 53.19 -11.01 -7.85
C ALA A 591 54.21 -11.65 -8.80
N VAL A 592 55.32 -10.94 -9.04
CA VAL A 592 56.49 -11.45 -9.75
C VAL A 592 57.06 -12.62 -8.94
N PRO A 593 57.33 -13.80 -9.53
CA PRO A 593 57.97 -14.89 -8.81
C PRO A 593 59.40 -14.50 -8.38
N GLU A 594 59.69 -14.51 -7.08
CA GLU A 594 61.06 -14.33 -6.59
C GLU A 594 61.94 -15.52 -7.00
N PRO A 595 63.22 -15.31 -7.37
CA PRO A 595 64.14 -16.39 -7.67
C PRO A 595 64.48 -17.15 -6.38
N SER A 596 64.42 -18.48 -6.46
CA SER A 596 64.83 -19.40 -5.39
C SER A 596 66.27 -19.13 -4.92
N VAL A 597 66.42 -18.53 -3.74
CA VAL A 597 67.73 -18.41 -3.07
C VAL A 597 68.01 -19.71 -2.32
N GLY A 598 69.09 -20.37 -2.73
CA GLY A 598 69.52 -21.67 -2.23
C GLY A 598 69.93 -21.69 -0.75
N LEU A 599 69.83 -22.91 -0.19
CA LEU A 599 70.41 -23.37 1.06
C LEU A 599 71.76 -22.70 1.38
N PHE A 600 71.87 -22.05 2.54
CA PHE A 600 73.00 -22.18 3.47
C PHE A 600 72.60 -21.68 4.86
N ALA A 601 72.25 -22.61 5.76
CA ALA A 601 72.24 -22.37 7.19
C ALA A 601 73.02 -23.50 7.88
N ALA A 602 74.30 -23.23 8.14
CA ALA A 602 75.13 -24.01 9.05
C ALA A 602 75.20 -23.30 10.41
N VAL A 603 74.93 -24.09 11.45
CA VAL A 603 74.82 -23.73 12.86
C VAL A 603 76.20 -23.55 13.49
N ALA A 604 76.41 -22.43 14.19
CA ALA A 604 77.30 -22.27 15.36
C ALA A 604 77.03 -20.87 15.93
N GLY A 605 76.77 -20.60 17.21
CA GLY A 605 77.20 -21.26 18.43
C GLY A 605 78.02 -20.27 19.26
N ALA A 606 77.63 -20.05 20.53
CA ALA A 606 78.31 -19.29 21.60
C ALA A 606 78.28 -17.74 21.49
N ALA A 607 77.49 -17.06 22.33
CA ALA A 607 77.80 -16.68 23.72
C ALA A 607 78.89 -15.60 23.84
N PHE A 608 78.50 -14.39 24.30
CA PHE A 608 79.18 -13.54 25.31
C PHE A 608 78.42 -12.19 25.35
N LEU A 609 77.53 -11.98 26.34
CA LEU A 609 77.81 -11.31 27.61
C LEU A 609 78.26 -9.83 27.49
N CYS A 610 77.48 -9.02 28.21
CA CYS A 610 77.88 -7.82 28.93
C CYS A 610 77.91 -6.45 28.21
N ARG A 611 76.96 -5.64 28.68
CA ARG A 611 77.16 -4.38 29.43
C ARG A 611 77.08 -3.05 28.67
N ARG A 612 76.09 -2.30 29.17
CA ARG A 612 76.15 -0.91 29.66
C ARG A 612 75.98 0.21 28.64
N ARG A 613 74.77 0.79 28.72
CA ARG A 613 74.52 2.23 28.82
C ARG A 613 75.64 2.98 29.55
N THR A 614 76.13 4.04 28.92
CA THR A 614 76.48 5.30 29.60
C THR A 614 76.21 6.49 28.68
N HIS A 615 75.56 7.50 29.27
CA HIS A 615 75.36 8.87 28.81
C HIS A 615 76.66 9.64 28.53
N ARG A 616 76.56 10.60 27.60
CA ARG A 616 77.09 12.00 27.56
C ARG A 616 77.25 12.37 26.07
N ALA A 617 76.92 13.55 25.58
CA ALA A 617 76.56 14.84 26.18
C ALA A 617 75.50 15.53 25.31
#